data_AF-A0A940T793-F1
#
_entry.id   AF-A0A940T793-F1
#
_cell.length_a   1.000
_cell.length_b   1.000
_cell.length_c   1.000
_cell.angle_alpha   90.00
_cell.angle_beta   90.00
_cell.angle_gamma   90.00
#
_symmetry.space_group_name_H-M   'P 1'
#
loop_
_entity.id
_entity.type
_entity.pdbx_description
1 polymer ?
#
loop_
_entity_poly.entity_id
_entity_poly.type
_entity_poly.pdbx_seq_one_letter_code
_entity_poly.pdbx_strand_id
1 'polypeptide(L)'
;MTFVGIPLFVAGLALKGDKAMFRVNQKAEQGGKKNTQLLTDFKTGIDDYTQFFGPAAVVGLKLAGYEGRSDWPRLLASAGMSYGLMALTVNVIKNSAKEMRPDGSSANSWPSGHTATAFAGATILHKEYGLTRSPWFSVAGYGVATATGVMRVLNNRHWVSDVMSGAGIGILAGELGYALGDLLFKEKGLLRNDLEFNSEKPTFFSVSMGLGLGSKDLDFSDGDESMNIKFRAATVVDAEGAYFFNKYIGVGGRLRVRAMSAKDFGDFAKYVAVEDYDAWEGMMEMYKKHFPDQYPAAATPEAQYDQDWTIYMKKVGYDLGTETPNMSNAPVTNIYGTVKSDHITEFTGSVGLYFNLPLSKHFALGSKALIGRSFTQELDIDGHAEGNKKDIKYQLAIDNTVNGNPSANLTSLEYPTNTGEQWTDDWDYLTVGSETSTSFGTGLSLTYKYKSNFSWRLYFDYDYTRKNYTAKYDPFHFTQNGLTPGANYLMDFAADYGDNQGLSVREYKLKKNMHYFTMGLSFLVNI
;
A
#
# COMPACT_ATOMS: atom_id res chain seq x y z
N MET A 1 2.33 -34.81 15.17
CA MET A 1 2.30 -33.33 15.04
C MET A 1 2.56 -32.96 13.59
N THR A 2 1.96 -31.87 13.10
CA THR A 2 2.28 -31.34 11.77
C THR A 2 2.91 -29.95 11.91
N PHE A 3 3.97 -29.67 11.14
CA PHE A 3 4.72 -28.40 11.21
C PHE A 3 4.13 -27.32 10.28
N VAL A 4 2.81 -27.34 10.12
CA VAL A 4 2.08 -26.60 9.07
C VAL A 4 2.14 -25.09 9.26
N GLY A 5 2.25 -24.59 10.49
CA GLY A 5 2.39 -23.15 10.70
C GLY A 5 3.82 -22.61 10.63
N ILE A 6 4.85 -23.48 10.53
CA ILE A 6 6.26 -23.01 10.52
C ILE A 6 6.55 -22.10 9.32
N PRO A 7 6.21 -22.46 8.06
CA PRO A 7 6.50 -21.60 6.93
C PRO A 7 5.81 -20.24 7.00
N LEU A 8 4.57 -20.17 7.50
CA LEU A 8 3.85 -18.91 7.72
C LEU A 8 4.49 -18.06 8.82
N PHE A 9 4.99 -18.69 9.88
CA PHE A 9 5.72 -17.99 10.94
C PHE A 9 7.06 -17.45 10.46
N VAL A 10 7.85 -18.27 9.76
CA VAL A 10 9.14 -17.88 9.16
C VAL A 10 8.95 -16.79 8.12
N ALA A 11 7.90 -16.89 7.31
CA ALA A 11 7.48 -15.85 6.37
C ALA A 11 7.20 -14.52 7.09
N GLY A 12 6.41 -14.55 8.17
CA GLY A 12 6.15 -13.35 8.97
C GLY A 12 7.42 -12.75 9.58
N LEU A 13 8.39 -13.57 9.98
CA LEU A 13 9.71 -13.11 10.44
C LEU A 13 10.53 -12.47 9.32
N ALA A 14 10.58 -13.10 8.14
CA ALA A 14 11.33 -12.59 7.00
C ALA A 14 10.81 -11.23 6.52
N LEU A 15 9.50 -11.02 6.59
CA LEU A 15 8.84 -9.78 6.18
C LEU A 15 8.86 -8.66 7.22
N LYS A 16 9.32 -8.96 8.44
CA LYS A 16 9.31 -7.98 9.53
C LYS A 16 10.14 -6.73 9.22
N GLY A 17 11.22 -6.88 8.44
CA GLY A 17 12.09 -5.77 8.02
C GLY A 17 11.41 -4.80 7.05
N ASP A 18 10.40 -5.24 6.32
CA ASP A 18 9.69 -4.46 5.29
C ASP A 18 8.19 -4.28 5.64
N LYS A 19 7.84 -4.42 6.93
CA LYS A 19 6.45 -4.46 7.42
C LYS A 19 5.53 -3.32 6.97
N ALA A 20 6.08 -2.15 6.65
CA ALA A 20 5.35 -0.98 6.16
C ALA A 20 4.65 -1.19 4.80
N MET A 21 4.99 -2.28 4.09
CA MET A 21 4.55 -2.63 2.73
C MET A 21 3.06 -2.54 2.43
N PHE A 22 2.20 -2.69 3.43
CA PHE A 22 0.76 -2.86 3.25
C PHE A 22 -0.07 -1.89 4.10
N ARG A 23 0.50 -0.75 4.50
CA ARG A 23 -0.27 0.27 5.21
C ARG A 23 -1.31 0.87 4.27
N VAL A 24 -2.57 0.89 4.69
CA VAL A 24 -3.63 1.58 3.97
C VAL A 24 -3.57 3.07 4.30
N ASN A 25 -3.44 3.94 3.31
CA ASN A 25 -3.51 5.40 3.50
C ASN A 25 -4.94 5.81 3.92
N GLN A 26 -5.12 6.46 5.07
CA GLN A 26 -6.44 6.86 5.63
C GLN A 26 -6.83 8.33 5.34
N LYS A 27 -6.33 8.92 4.26
CA LYS A 27 -6.48 10.37 4.00
C LYS A 27 -7.86 10.80 3.45
N ALA A 28 -8.88 9.96 3.57
CA ALA A 28 -10.25 10.33 3.24
C ALA A 28 -10.92 11.20 4.33
N GLU A 29 -10.38 11.28 5.55
CA GLU A 29 -10.91 12.14 6.62
C GLU A 29 -10.55 13.65 6.47
N GLN A 30 -9.69 14.04 5.51
CA GLN A 30 -9.24 15.44 5.33
C GLN A 30 -9.36 15.96 3.89
N GLY A 31 -10.41 15.58 3.16
CA GLY A 31 -10.80 16.27 1.90
C GLY A 31 -10.04 15.86 0.63
N GLY A 32 -9.21 14.81 0.66
CA GLY A 32 -8.54 14.24 -0.53
C GLY A 32 -9.52 13.62 -1.54
N LYS A 33 -9.18 13.67 -2.83
CA LYS A 33 -10.05 13.28 -3.96
C LYS A 33 -10.61 11.85 -3.87
N LYS A 34 -11.88 11.71 -4.30
CA LYS A 34 -12.73 10.49 -4.32
C LYS A 34 -12.27 9.33 -5.24
N ASN A 35 -11.07 9.32 -5.80
CA ASN A 35 -10.71 8.39 -6.88
C ASN A 35 -10.17 7.02 -6.42
N THR A 36 -9.94 6.84 -5.13
CA THR A 36 -9.44 5.58 -4.51
C THR A 36 -10.43 4.96 -3.51
N GLN A 37 -11.74 5.14 -3.74
CA GLN A 37 -12.85 4.77 -2.84
C GLN A 37 -12.92 3.32 -2.33
N LEU A 38 -12.20 2.35 -2.92
CA LEU A 38 -12.39 0.94 -2.56
C LEU A 38 -11.65 0.50 -1.29
N LEU A 39 -10.62 1.22 -0.83
CA LEU A 39 -9.78 0.78 0.29
C LEU A 39 -9.39 1.87 1.31
N THR A 40 -9.55 3.16 1.00
CA THR A 40 -9.09 4.28 1.86
C THR A 40 -9.93 4.49 3.13
N ASP A 41 -11.20 4.05 3.15
CA ASP A 41 -12.13 4.18 4.30
C ASP A 41 -12.46 2.86 5.00
N PHE A 42 -11.70 1.78 4.74
CA PHE A 42 -12.01 0.49 5.36
C PHE A 42 -11.71 0.52 6.86
N LYS A 43 -12.75 0.78 7.66
CA LYS A 43 -12.79 0.53 9.10
C LYS A 43 -14.02 -0.31 9.41
N THR A 44 -13.78 -1.53 9.87
CA THR A 44 -14.83 -2.42 10.37
C THR A 44 -14.43 -3.03 11.70
N GLY A 45 -15.42 -3.35 12.54
CA GLY A 45 -15.23 -4.16 13.75
C GLY A 45 -15.59 -5.64 13.56
N ILE A 46 -15.97 -6.05 12.34
CA ILE A 46 -16.38 -7.43 12.04
C ILE A 46 -15.26 -8.42 12.39
N ASP A 47 -14.01 -8.04 12.19
CA ASP A 47 -12.81 -8.80 12.53
C ASP A 47 -12.69 -9.13 14.03
N ASP A 48 -13.31 -8.35 14.93
CA ASP A 48 -13.33 -8.65 16.36
C ASP A 48 -14.23 -9.86 16.68
N TYR A 49 -15.21 -10.13 15.83
CA TYR A 49 -16.13 -11.26 15.96
C TYR A 49 -15.72 -12.48 15.13
N THR A 50 -15.25 -12.28 13.88
CA THR A 50 -14.92 -13.39 12.97
C THR A 50 -13.77 -14.26 13.46
N GLN A 51 -12.91 -13.75 14.35
CA GLN A 51 -11.88 -14.56 15.01
C GLN A 51 -12.45 -15.74 15.81
N PHE A 52 -13.69 -15.64 16.29
CA PHE A 52 -14.37 -16.67 17.07
C PHE A 52 -15.28 -17.58 16.21
N PHE A 53 -15.28 -17.42 14.89
CA PHE A 53 -16.08 -18.26 13.98
C PHE A 53 -15.76 -19.76 14.15
N GLY A 54 -14.48 -20.13 14.10
CA GLY A 54 -14.05 -21.53 14.24
C GLY A 54 -14.55 -22.21 15.54
N PRO A 55 -14.27 -21.66 16.74
CA PRO A 55 -14.73 -22.27 17.98
C PRO A 55 -16.25 -22.23 18.12
N ALA A 56 -16.92 -21.15 17.70
CA ALA A 56 -18.37 -21.07 17.72
C ALA A 56 -19.01 -22.13 16.81
N ALA A 57 -18.47 -22.33 15.60
CA ALA A 57 -18.93 -23.37 14.68
C ALA A 57 -18.74 -24.77 15.28
N VAL A 58 -17.59 -25.06 15.87
CA VAL A 58 -17.31 -26.37 16.50
C VAL A 58 -18.28 -26.67 17.64
N VAL A 59 -18.46 -25.71 18.56
CA VAL A 59 -19.36 -25.89 19.71
C VAL A 59 -20.82 -25.96 19.24
N GLY A 60 -21.23 -25.09 18.32
CA GLY A 60 -22.58 -25.05 17.78
C GLY A 60 -22.97 -26.34 17.07
N LEU A 61 -22.10 -26.85 16.20
CA LEU A 61 -22.32 -28.14 15.52
C LEU A 61 -22.46 -29.29 16.53
N LYS A 62 -21.62 -29.29 17.58
CA LYS A 62 -21.66 -30.36 18.58
C LYS A 62 -22.89 -30.29 19.47
N LEU A 63 -23.33 -29.09 19.86
CA LEU A 63 -24.59 -28.88 20.59
C LEU A 63 -25.81 -29.27 19.74
N ALA A 64 -25.75 -29.06 18.42
CA ALA A 64 -26.78 -29.50 17.49
C ALA A 64 -26.77 -31.03 17.24
N GLY A 65 -25.94 -31.80 17.96
CA GLY A 65 -25.83 -33.25 17.82
C GLY A 65 -25.04 -33.71 16.59
N TYR A 66 -24.38 -32.78 15.88
CA TYR A 66 -23.52 -33.14 14.76
C TYR A 66 -22.16 -33.62 15.27
N GLU A 67 -21.98 -34.94 15.34
CA GLU A 67 -20.79 -35.55 15.93
C GLU A 67 -19.52 -35.24 15.11
N GLY A 68 -18.52 -34.65 15.76
CA GLY A 68 -17.18 -34.42 15.21
C GLY A 68 -16.24 -35.60 15.45
N ARG A 69 -14.94 -35.32 15.55
CA ARG A 69 -13.88 -36.29 15.83
C ARG A 69 -13.91 -36.78 17.27
N SER A 70 -14.15 -35.87 18.21
CA SER A 70 -13.95 -36.11 19.64
C SER A 70 -15.25 -36.04 20.44
N ASP A 71 -15.30 -36.64 21.63
CA ASP A 71 -16.33 -36.42 22.64
C ASP A 71 -16.14 -35.07 23.37
N TRP A 72 -17.05 -34.69 24.27
CA TRP A 72 -16.99 -33.38 24.95
C TRP A 72 -15.70 -33.18 25.77
N PRO A 73 -15.30 -34.10 26.67
CA PRO A 73 -14.08 -33.94 27.45
C PRO A 73 -12.83 -33.80 26.59
N ARG A 74 -12.67 -34.66 25.57
CA ARG A 74 -11.49 -34.64 24.71
C ARG A 74 -11.45 -33.40 23.82
N LEU A 75 -12.59 -32.96 23.29
CA LEU A 75 -12.68 -31.70 22.55
C LEU A 75 -12.28 -30.52 23.42
N LEU A 76 -12.88 -30.37 24.60
CA LEU A 76 -12.62 -29.23 25.49
C LEU A 76 -11.18 -29.20 25.96
N ALA A 77 -10.59 -30.35 26.30
CA ALA A 77 -9.18 -30.43 26.65
C ALA A 77 -8.27 -30.04 25.48
N SER A 78 -8.51 -30.58 24.29
CA SER A 78 -7.70 -30.28 23.09
C SER A 78 -7.82 -28.83 22.66
N ALA A 79 -9.04 -28.27 22.67
CA ALA A 79 -9.30 -26.87 22.38
C ALA A 79 -8.70 -25.94 23.43
N GLY A 80 -8.85 -26.26 24.72
CA GLY A 80 -8.27 -25.51 25.84
C GLY A 80 -6.75 -25.46 25.77
N MET A 81 -6.09 -26.60 25.50
CA MET A 81 -4.64 -26.65 25.28
C MET A 81 -4.23 -25.83 24.05
N SER A 82 -4.99 -25.93 22.95
CA SER A 82 -4.72 -25.17 21.71
C SER A 82 -4.75 -23.65 21.96
N TYR A 83 -5.83 -23.14 22.56
CA TYR A 83 -5.97 -21.72 22.86
C TYR A 83 -5.02 -21.25 23.95
N GLY A 84 -4.76 -22.08 24.97
CA GLY A 84 -3.79 -21.77 26.02
C GLY A 84 -2.38 -21.61 25.48
N LEU A 85 -1.92 -22.54 24.63
CA LEU A 85 -0.62 -22.44 23.96
C LEU A 85 -0.54 -21.22 23.04
N MET A 86 -1.58 -20.99 22.23
CA MET A 86 -1.65 -19.82 21.35
C MET A 86 -1.56 -18.52 22.15
N ALA A 87 -2.39 -18.37 23.19
CA ALA A 87 -2.42 -17.18 24.02
C ALA A 87 -1.09 -16.96 24.75
N LEU A 88 -0.47 -18.02 25.28
CA LEU A 88 0.83 -17.95 25.91
C LEU A 88 1.88 -17.44 24.92
N THR A 89 2.01 -18.07 23.75
CA THR A 89 3.00 -17.70 22.74
C THR A 89 2.81 -16.28 22.25
N VAL A 90 1.58 -15.89 21.89
CA VAL A 90 1.27 -14.54 21.40
C VAL A 90 1.58 -13.48 22.45
N ASN A 91 1.13 -13.67 23.70
CA ASN A 91 1.32 -12.67 24.75
C ASN A 91 2.79 -12.51 25.16
N VAL A 92 3.53 -13.62 25.27
CA VAL A 92 4.98 -13.57 25.53
C VAL A 92 5.67 -12.75 24.44
N ILE A 93 5.40 -13.05 23.18
CA ILE A 93 6.05 -12.35 22.06
C ILE A 93 5.64 -10.87 22.03
N LYS A 94 4.35 -10.54 22.16
CA LYS A 94 3.87 -9.15 22.14
C LYS A 94 4.52 -8.29 23.21
N ASN A 95 4.60 -8.82 24.43
CA ASN A 95 5.15 -8.09 25.57
C ASN A 95 6.67 -7.94 25.51
N SER A 96 7.36 -8.84 24.79
CA SER A 96 8.81 -8.75 24.54
C SER A 96 9.15 -7.86 23.35
N ALA A 97 8.45 -7.98 22.22
CA ALA A 97 8.78 -7.28 20.98
C ALA A 97 8.36 -5.81 20.98
N LYS A 98 7.30 -5.45 21.73
CA LYS A 98 6.76 -4.08 21.88
C LYS A 98 6.65 -3.31 20.56
N GLU A 99 6.14 -3.97 19.55
CA GLU A 99 6.13 -3.44 18.19
C GLU A 99 4.98 -2.46 17.96
N MET A 100 5.29 -1.26 17.43
CA MET A 100 4.27 -0.25 17.12
C MET A 100 3.35 -0.69 15.98
N ARG A 101 2.05 -0.47 16.16
CA ARG A 101 1.02 -0.72 15.15
C ARG A 101 1.08 0.28 13.99
N PRO A 102 0.54 -0.07 12.80
CA PRO A 102 0.47 0.85 11.67
C PRO A 102 -0.30 2.14 11.97
N ASP A 103 -1.33 2.06 12.82
CA ASP A 103 -2.15 3.19 13.28
C ASP A 103 -1.54 4.00 14.44
N GLY A 104 -0.35 3.62 14.94
CA GLY A 104 0.30 4.28 16.08
C GLY A 104 -0.40 4.10 17.44
N SER A 105 -1.49 3.32 17.51
CA SER A 105 -2.33 3.25 18.71
C SER A 105 -1.68 2.55 19.91
N SER A 106 -0.81 1.56 19.66
CA SER A 106 -0.13 0.82 20.73
C SER A 106 1.10 0.04 20.25
N ALA A 107 2.04 -0.17 21.17
CA ALA A 107 3.27 -0.93 20.97
C ALA A 107 3.10 -2.44 21.30
N ASN A 108 2.14 -3.11 20.67
CA ASN A 108 1.89 -4.55 20.84
C ASN A 108 1.41 -5.24 19.56
N SER A 109 1.91 -4.80 18.40
CA SER A 109 1.46 -5.26 17.08
C SER A 109 1.78 -6.74 16.82
N TRP A 110 3.05 -7.15 16.97
CA TRP A 110 3.50 -8.47 16.56
C TRP A 110 3.47 -9.52 17.69
N PRO A 111 2.99 -10.75 17.41
CA PRO A 111 2.20 -11.20 16.26
C PRO A 111 0.70 -10.79 16.40
N SER A 112 -0.09 -10.91 15.34
CA SER A 112 -1.54 -10.63 15.41
C SER A 112 -2.28 -11.66 16.26
N GLY A 113 -2.86 -11.23 17.38
CA GLY A 113 -3.63 -12.10 18.27
C GLY A 113 -4.96 -12.54 17.66
N HIS A 114 -5.69 -11.63 17.02
CA HIS A 114 -6.93 -11.92 16.30
C HIS A 114 -6.74 -12.98 15.22
N THR A 115 -5.67 -12.84 14.43
CA THR A 115 -5.33 -13.83 13.40
C THR A 115 -4.95 -15.16 14.04
N ALA A 116 -4.14 -15.16 15.10
CA ALA A 116 -3.76 -16.39 15.81
C ALA A 116 -4.98 -17.13 16.39
N THR A 117 -5.93 -16.42 17.01
CA THR A 117 -7.20 -16.98 17.51
C THR A 117 -8.03 -17.58 16.37
N ALA A 118 -8.16 -16.85 15.25
CA ALA A 118 -8.94 -17.30 14.10
C ALA A 118 -8.36 -18.57 13.47
N PHE A 119 -7.04 -18.61 13.28
CA PHE A 119 -6.34 -19.77 12.70
C PHE A 119 -6.26 -20.97 13.66
N ALA A 120 -6.17 -20.74 14.97
CA ALA A 120 -6.32 -21.81 15.97
C ALA A 120 -7.73 -22.40 15.90
N GLY A 121 -8.76 -21.55 15.86
CA GLY A 121 -10.16 -21.96 15.71
C GLY A 121 -10.44 -22.72 14.42
N ALA A 122 -9.91 -22.23 13.29
CA ALA A 122 -9.98 -22.90 12.00
C ALA A 122 -9.32 -24.28 12.03
N THR A 123 -8.18 -24.41 12.73
CA THR A 123 -7.48 -25.69 12.90
C THR A 123 -8.29 -26.66 13.76
N ILE A 124 -8.94 -26.20 14.82
CA ILE A 124 -9.85 -27.02 15.64
C ILE A 124 -11.05 -27.49 14.80
N LEU A 125 -11.70 -26.58 14.06
CA LEU A 125 -12.81 -26.92 13.16
C LEU A 125 -12.39 -27.93 12.09
N HIS A 126 -11.19 -27.72 11.54
CA HIS A 126 -10.57 -28.62 10.60
C HIS A 126 -10.36 -30.02 11.20
N LYS A 127 -9.80 -30.15 12.41
CA LYS A 127 -9.59 -31.45 13.07
C LYS A 127 -10.89 -32.16 13.42
N GLU A 128 -11.90 -31.41 13.87
CA GLU A 128 -13.15 -32.01 14.35
C GLU A 128 -14.10 -32.38 13.23
N TYR A 129 -14.21 -31.55 12.19
CA TYR A 129 -15.23 -31.69 11.14
C TYR A 129 -14.62 -31.71 9.74
N GLY A 130 -13.55 -30.96 9.51
CA GLY A 130 -12.82 -30.93 8.24
C GLY A 130 -12.29 -32.30 7.83
N LEU A 131 -11.68 -33.01 8.77
CA LEU A 131 -11.10 -34.33 8.55
C LEU A 131 -12.13 -35.46 8.60
N THR A 132 -13.22 -35.33 9.36
CA THR A 132 -14.10 -36.47 9.69
C THR A 132 -15.47 -36.44 9.01
N ARG A 133 -15.88 -35.26 8.50
CA ARG A 133 -17.21 -35.02 7.93
C ARG A 133 -17.16 -34.46 6.52
N SER A 134 -16.52 -33.30 6.35
CA SER A 134 -16.43 -32.67 5.05
C SER A 134 -15.27 -31.67 4.98
N PRO A 135 -14.48 -31.69 3.90
CA PRO A 135 -13.34 -30.77 3.76
C PRO A 135 -13.77 -29.31 3.68
N TRP A 136 -15.02 -29.04 3.28
CA TRP A 136 -15.63 -27.72 3.24
C TRP A 136 -15.65 -27.01 4.60
N PHE A 137 -15.68 -27.74 5.72
CA PHE A 137 -15.52 -27.12 7.04
C PHE A 137 -14.13 -26.49 7.21
N SER A 138 -13.10 -27.11 6.65
CA SER A 138 -11.74 -26.56 6.61
C SER A 138 -11.67 -25.34 5.72
N VAL A 139 -12.29 -25.39 4.54
CA VAL A 139 -12.36 -24.26 3.60
C VAL A 139 -13.06 -23.07 4.25
N ALA A 140 -14.21 -23.29 4.89
CA ALA A 140 -14.93 -22.25 5.60
C ALA A 140 -14.10 -21.69 6.77
N GLY A 141 -13.53 -22.56 7.60
CA GLY A 141 -12.70 -22.17 8.74
C GLY A 141 -11.49 -21.33 8.34
N TYR A 142 -10.64 -21.85 7.45
CA TYR A 142 -9.45 -21.13 6.99
C TYR A 142 -9.77 -19.94 6.08
N GLY A 143 -10.90 -19.97 5.36
CA GLY A 143 -11.41 -18.84 4.60
C GLY A 143 -11.77 -17.66 5.50
N VAL A 144 -12.59 -17.88 6.55
CA VAL A 144 -12.96 -16.85 7.52
C VAL A 144 -11.74 -16.37 8.32
N ALA A 145 -10.81 -17.28 8.66
CA ALA A 145 -9.57 -16.90 9.33
C ALA A 145 -8.67 -16.01 8.45
N THR A 146 -8.53 -16.33 7.16
CA THR A 146 -7.83 -15.49 6.18
C THR A 146 -8.52 -14.13 6.04
N ALA A 147 -9.84 -14.09 5.91
CA ALA A 147 -10.60 -12.83 5.85
C ALA A 147 -10.37 -11.96 7.10
N THR A 148 -10.34 -12.58 8.29
CA THR A 148 -10.00 -11.89 9.54
C THR A 148 -8.61 -11.26 9.47
N GLY A 149 -7.61 -12.02 9.00
CA GLY A 149 -6.25 -11.51 8.81
C GLY A 149 -6.17 -10.34 7.83
N VAL A 150 -6.85 -10.46 6.68
CA VAL A 150 -6.92 -9.39 5.66
C VAL A 150 -7.56 -8.13 6.25
N MET A 151 -8.71 -8.25 6.93
CA MET A 151 -9.36 -7.11 7.57
C MET A 151 -8.46 -6.42 8.59
N ARG A 152 -7.60 -7.14 9.31
CA ARG A 152 -6.63 -6.53 10.25
C ARG A 152 -5.58 -5.67 9.56
N VAL A 153 -5.16 -6.06 8.36
CA VAL A 153 -4.25 -5.25 7.52
C VAL A 153 -4.99 -4.03 7.00
N LEU A 154 -6.19 -4.24 6.45
CA LEU A 154 -7.00 -3.15 5.89
C LEU A 154 -7.40 -2.10 6.94
N ASN A 155 -7.71 -2.54 8.17
CA ASN A 155 -8.00 -1.67 9.31
C ASN A 155 -6.75 -0.96 9.88
N ASN A 156 -5.55 -1.12 9.29
CA ASN A 156 -4.27 -0.62 9.82
C ASN A 156 -3.95 -1.08 11.26
N ARG A 157 -4.54 -2.19 11.71
CA ARG A 157 -4.32 -2.72 13.07
C ARG A 157 -3.05 -3.55 13.16
N HIS A 158 -2.67 -4.21 12.07
CA HIS A 158 -1.53 -5.11 12.03
C HIS A 158 -0.81 -5.05 10.69
N TRP A 159 0.51 -5.17 10.72
CA TRP A 159 1.31 -5.40 9.52
C TRP A 159 1.03 -6.80 8.95
N VAL A 160 1.26 -7.02 7.66
CA VAL A 160 1.13 -8.36 7.04
C VAL A 160 2.03 -9.39 7.75
N SER A 161 3.24 -8.99 8.15
CA SER A 161 4.15 -9.82 8.95
C SER A 161 3.50 -10.32 10.25
N ASP A 162 2.73 -9.47 10.92
CA ASP A 162 2.05 -9.80 12.18
C ASP A 162 0.93 -10.80 11.95
N VAL A 163 0.15 -10.60 10.89
CA VAL A 163 -0.94 -11.50 10.48
C VAL A 163 -0.38 -12.86 10.11
N MET A 164 0.72 -12.92 9.36
CA MET A 164 1.36 -14.18 8.97
C MET A 164 1.95 -14.94 10.15
N SER A 165 2.71 -14.26 11.02
CA SER A 165 3.20 -14.88 12.24
C SER A 165 2.05 -15.34 13.14
N GLY A 166 0.97 -14.56 13.23
CA GLY A 166 -0.24 -14.94 13.94
C GLY A 166 -0.89 -16.21 13.38
N ALA A 167 -1.09 -16.28 12.06
CA ALA A 167 -1.63 -17.47 11.38
C ALA A 167 -0.77 -18.72 11.64
N GLY A 168 0.55 -18.58 11.52
CA GLY A 168 1.51 -19.65 11.81
C GLY A 168 1.42 -20.15 13.25
N ILE A 169 1.42 -19.24 14.24
CA ILE A 169 1.27 -19.59 15.66
C ILE A 169 -0.08 -20.26 15.93
N GLY A 170 -1.17 -19.74 15.36
CA GLY A 170 -2.52 -20.29 15.53
C GLY A 170 -2.62 -21.74 15.04
N ILE A 171 -2.11 -22.03 13.85
CA ILE A 171 -2.07 -23.39 13.30
C ILE A 171 -1.21 -24.31 14.17
N LEU A 172 0.00 -23.88 14.53
CA LEU A 172 0.91 -24.70 15.35
C LEU A 172 0.31 -25.01 16.72
N ALA A 173 -0.31 -24.02 17.37
CA ALA A 173 -0.95 -24.20 18.65
C ALA A 173 -2.16 -25.15 18.58
N GLY A 174 -2.97 -25.06 17.52
CA GLY A 174 -4.06 -26.00 17.26
C GLY A 174 -3.56 -27.44 17.07
N GLU A 175 -2.51 -27.62 16.26
CA GLU A 175 -1.90 -28.94 16.03
C GLU A 175 -1.27 -29.52 17.31
N LEU A 176 -0.59 -28.68 18.10
CA LEU A 176 0.03 -29.08 19.36
C LEU A 176 -1.02 -29.42 20.42
N GLY A 177 -2.08 -28.62 20.56
CA GLY A 177 -3.16 -28.89 21.51
C GLY A 177 -3.87 -30.21 21.21
N TYR A 178 -4.11 -30.53 19.94
CA TYR A 178 -4.63 -31.84 19.53
C TYR A 178 -3.62 -32.98 19.73
N ALA A 179 -2.33 -32.75 19.47
CA ALA A 179 -1.31 -33.76 19.74
C ALA A 179 -1.18 -34.08 21.24
N LEU A 180 -1.29 -33.07 22.10
CA LEU A 180 -1.33 -33.26 23.56
C LEU A 180 -2.64 -33.94 23.99
N GLY A 181 -3.78 -33.58 23.41
CA GLY A 181 -5.06 -34.26 23.64
C GLY A 181 -4.99 -35.74 23.27
N ASP A 182 -4.40 -36.06 22.11
CA ASP A 182 -4.19 -37.43 21.65
C ASP A 182 -3.24 -38.20 22.59
N LEU A 183 -2.20 -37.55 23.11
CA LEU A 183 -1.30 -38.15 24.09
C LEU A 183 -2.01 -38.45 25.42
N LEU A 184 -2.87 -37.54 25.88
CA LEU A 184 -3.51 -37.58 27.19
C LEU A 184 -4.71 -38.54 27.22
N PHE A 185 -5.51 -38.56 26.16
CA PHE A 185 -6.70 -39.41 26.05
C PHE A 185 -6.48 -40.70 25.26
N LYS A 186 -5.37 -40.82 24.51
CA LYS A 186 -5.11 -41.94 23.59
C LYS A 186 -6.32 -42.14 22.66
N GLU A 187 -6.88 -43.34 22.62
CA GLU A 187 -8.06 -43.66 21.81
C GLU A 187 -9.40 -43.32 22.49
N LYS A 188 -9.40 -42.95 23.77
CA LYS A 188 -10.64 -42.66 24.50
C LYS A 188 -11.27 -41.37 23.99
N GLY A 189 -12.58 -41.40 23.76
CA GLY A 189 -13.32 -40.22 23.31
C GLY A 189 -13.11 -39.88 21.83
N LEU A 190 -12.57 -40.77 21.01
CA LEU A 190 -12.66 -40.70 19.55
C LEU A 190 -14.03 -41.21 19.09
N LEU A 191 -14.77 -40.38 18.36
CA LEU A 191 -16.09 -40.71 17.82
C LEU A 191 -16.05 -41.03 16.33
N ARG A 192 -15.09 -40.46 15.59
CA ARG A 192 -14.97 -40.63 14.13
C ARG A 192 -13.52 -40.73 13.69
N ASN A 193 -13.32 -41.52 12.63
CA ASN A 193 -12.06 -41.60 11.90
C ASN A 193 -11.98 -40.49 10.83
N ASP A 194 -10.76 -40.20 10.40
CA ASP A 194 -10.50 -39.29 9.29
C ASP A 194 -11.05 -39.87 7.97
N LEU A 195 -11.51 -39.00 7.08
CA LEU A 195 -11.98 -39.31 5.74
C LEU A 195 -10.82 -39.79 4.87
N GLU A 196 -11.11 -40.77 4.01
CA GLU A 196 -10.24 -41.10 2.89
C GLU A 196 -10.51 -40.14 1.73
N PHE A 197 -9.55 -39.25 1.46
CA PHE A 197 -9.66 -38.27 0.39
C PHE A 197 -9.38 -38.90 -0.97
N ASN A 198 -10.30 -38.68 -1.92
CA ASN A 198 -10.16 -39.21 -3.27
C ASN A 198 -8.96 -38.57 -3.98
N SER A 199 -7.93 -39.38 -4.25
CA SER A 199 -6.73 -38.95 -4.95
C SER A 199 -6.95 -38.69 -6.46
N GLU A 200 -8.11 -39.06 -7.01
CA GLU A 200 -8.41 -38.92 -8.44
C GLU A 200 -8.81 -37.50 -8.85
N LYS A 201 -9.20 -36.64 -7.91
CA LYS A 201 -9.56 -35.23 -8.17
C LYS A 201 -8.86 -34.33 -7.17
N PRO A 202 -7.71 -33.75 -7.51
CA PRO A 202 -6.92 -32.94 -6.59
C PRO A 202 -7.51 -31.53 -6.41
N THR A 203 -8.80 -31.44 -6.12
CA THR A 203 -9.47 -30.18 -5.78
C THR A 203 -8.83 -29.62 -4.52
N PHE A 204 -8.54 -28.32 -4.51
CA PHE A 204 -7.85 -27.70 -3.39
C PHE A 204 -8.30 -26.27 -3.13
N PHE A 205 -8.07 -25.84 -1.89
CA PHE A 205 -7.97 -24.45 -1.49
C PHE A 205 -6.60 -24.21 -0.86
N SER A 206 -5.96 -23.09 -1.18
CA SER A 206 -4.62 -22.78 -0.70
C SER A 206 -4.44 -21.32 -0.35
N VAL A 207 -3.60 -21.09 0.66
CA VAL A 207 -3.06 -19.77 1.00
C VAL A 207 -1.56 -19.84 0.82
N SER A 208 -1.00 -18.83 0.16
CA SER A 208 0.40 -18.80 -0.22
C SER A 208 1.04 -17.46 0.08
N MET A 209 2.36 -17.51 0.24
CA MET A 209 3.20 -16.32 0.21
C MET A 209 4.40 -16.59 -0.69
N GLY A 210 4.87 -15.54 -1.36
CA GLY A 210 6.08 -15.58 -2.17
C GLY A 210 6.79 -14.24 -2.24
N LEU A 211 7.97 -14.29 -2.82
CA LEU A 211 8.76 -13.13 -3.20
C LEU A 211 8.58 -12.93 -4.71
N GLY A 212 8.13 -11.73 -5.08
CA GLY A 212 8.03 -11.29 -6.46
C GLY A 212 9.29 -10.56 -6.89
N LEU A 213 9.91 -11.04 -7.96
CA LEU A 213 10.98 -10.37 -8.69
C LEU A 213 10.41 -9.94 -10.04
N GLY A 214 10.91 -8.89 -10.67
CA GLY A 214 10.34 -8.45 -11.94
C GLY A 214 10.69 -7.02 -12.30
N SER A 215 9.78 -6.35 -13.01
CA SER A 215 9.82 -4.91 -13.27
C SER A 215 10.00 -4.14 -11.96
N LYS A 216 11.08 -3.36 -11.88
CA LYS A 216 11.57 -2.72 -10.64
C LYS A 216 11.61 -1.20 -10.73
N ASP A 217 11.09 -0.62 -11.80
CA ASP A 217 11.28 0.79 -12.09
C ASP A 217 10.05 1.32 -12.83
N LEU A 218 9.74 2.58 -12.61
CA LEU A 218 8.79 3.36 -13.39
C LEU A 218 9.53 4.61 -13.86
N ASP A 219 9.75 4.69 -15.17
CA ASP A 219 10.47 5.79 -15.83
C ASP A 219 9.45 6.69 -16.50
N PHE A 220 9.09 7.76 -15.83
CA PHE A 220 8.28 8.81 -16.41
C PHE A 220 9.22 9.78 -17.13
N SER A 221 8.88 10.15 -18.36
CA SER A 221 9.64 11.12 -19.15
C SER A 221 8.66 11.98 -19.92
N ASP A 222 8.88 13.30 -19.85
CA ASP A 222 8.17 14.29 -20.64
C ASP A 222 9.15 15.40 -21.03
N GLY A 223 9.45 15.52 -22.33
CA GLY A 223 10.52 16.39 -22.83
C GLY A 223 11.90 16.05 -22.23
N ASP A 224 12.58 17.06 -21.70
CA ASP A 224 13.92 16.94 -21.08
C ASP A 224 13.87 16.48 -19.61
N GLU A 225 12.67 16.34 -19.05
CA GLU A 225 12.49 15.94 -17.66
C GLU A 225 12.17 14.45 -17.54
N SER A 226 12.74 13.84 -16.50
CA SER A 226 12.49 12.44 -16.20
C SER A 226 12.38 12.22 -14.69
N MET A 227 11.41 11.40 -14.30
CA MET A 227 11.23 10.93 -12.93
C MET A 227 11.32 9.42 -12.94
N ASN A 228 12.31 8.88 -12.24
CA ASN A 228 12.52 7.45 -12.09
C ASN A 228 12.21 7.02 -10.66
N ILE A 229 11.26 6.09 -10.51
CA ILE A 229 10.93 5.47 -9.22
C ILE A 229 11.38 4.01 -9.28
N LYS A 230 12.34 3.63 -8.42
CA LYS A 230 12.81 2.24 -8.31
C LYS A 230 12.09 1.53 -7.19
N PHE A 231 11.96 0.21 -7.29
CA PHE A 231 11.28 -0.65 -6.34
C PHE A 231 12.17 -1.82 -5.91
N ARG A 232 12.00 -2.25 -4.66
CA ARG A 232 12.55 -3.49 -4.10
C ARG A 232 11.79 -4.71 -4.63
N ALA A 233 12.27 -5.89 -4.24
CA ALA A 233 11.52 -7.13 -4.47
C ALA A 233 10.12 -7.01 -3.84
N ALA A 234 9.12 -7.55 -4.53
CA ALA A 234 7.75 -7.52 -4.08
C ALA A 234 7.49 -8.60 -3.04
N THR A 235 6.64 -8.29 -2.07
CA THR A 235 6.02 -9.32 -1.22
C THR A 235 4.67 -9.70 -1.81
N VAL A 236 4.43 -11.00 -1.94
CA VAL A 236 3.21 -11.53 -2.56
C VAL A 236 2.48 -12.44 -1.59
N VAL A 237 1.19 -12.19 -1.42
CA VAL A 237 0.26 -13.08 -0.70
C VAL A 237 -0.86 -13.46 -1.66
N ASP A 238 -1.23 -14.73 -1.69
CA ASP A 238 -2.36 -15.18 -2.50
C ASP A 238 -3.24 -16.21 -1.80
N ALA A 239 -4.52 -16.17 -2.17
CA ALA A 239 -5.51 -17.21 -1.90
C ALA A 239 -5.93 -17.81 -3.24
N GLU A 240 -5.83 -19.12 -3.38
CA GLU A 240 -6.07 -19.83 -4.63
C GLU A 240 -6.96 -21.05 -4.38
N GLY A 241 -7.88 -21.35 -5.29
CA GLY A 241 -8.71 -22.53 -5.20
C GLY A 241 -9.03 -23.07 -6.59
N ALA A 242 -9.03 -24.38 -6.74
CA ALA A 242 -9.34 -25.03 -8.00
C ALA A 242 -10.16 -26.32 -7.80
N TYR A 243 -11.16 -26.49 -8.65
CA TYR A 243 -11.97 -27.69 -8.79
C TYR A 243 -11.48 -28.54 -9.95
N PHE A 244 -11.08 -29.78 -9.66
CA PHE A 244 -10.59 -30.73 -10.66
C PHE A 244 -11.69 -31.67 -11.11
N PHE A 245 -12.00 -31.66 -12.41
CA PHE A 245 -12.97 -32.58 -13.00
C PHE A 245 -12.43 -34.02 -13.05
N ASN A 246 -11.12 -34.14 -13.22
CA ASN A 246 -10.35 -35.38 -13.19
C ASN A 246 -8.93 -35.08 -12.66
N LYS A 247 -8.05 -36.09 -12.58
CA LYS A 247 -6.70 -35.92 -12.01
C LYS A 247 -5.78 -34.96 -12.78
N TYR A 248 -6.16 -34.53 -13.99
CA TYR A 248 -5.31 -33.75 -14.88
C TYR A 248 -5.75 -32.31 -15.07
N ILE A 249 -7.06 -32.04 -15.10
CA ILE A 249 -7.59 -30.73 -15.46
C ILE A 249 -8.66 -30.24 -14.47
N GLY A 250 -8.56 -28.96 -14.14
CA GLY A 250 -9.49 -28.25 -13.29
C GLY A 250 -9.66 -26.79 -13.70
N VAL A 251 -10.63 -26.15 -13.05
CA VAL A 251 -10.91 -24.72 -13.15
C VAL A 251 -10.84 -24.09 -11.78
N GLY A 252 -10.36 -22.86 -11.70
CA GLY A 252 -10.16 -22.22 -10.42
C GLY A 252 -9.96 -20.72 -10.53
N GLY A 253 -9.62 -20.13 -9.39
CA GLY A 253 -9.31 -18.72 -9.28
C GLY A 253 -8.24 -18.45 -8.23
N ARG A 254 -7.62 -17.28 -8.39
CA ARG A 254 -6.57 -16.76 -7.53
C ARG A 254 -6.84 -15.30 -7.24
N LEU A 255 -6.83 -14.94 -5.95
CA LEU A 255 -6.73 -13.58 -5.47
C LEU A 255 -5.30 -13.36 -4.99
N ARG A 256 -4.65 -12.32 -5.50
CA ARG A 256 -3.24 -12.02 -5.20
C ARG A 256 -3.10 -10.56 -4.81
N VAL A 257 -2.32 -10.31 -3.76
CA VAL A 257 -1.86 -8.98 -3.37
C VAL A 257 -0.34 -8.96 -3.49
N ARG A 258 0.19 -7.92 -4.13
CA ARG A 258 1.61 -7.70 -4.35
C ARG A 258 1.96 -6.30 -3.86
N ALA A 259 2.84 -6.17 -2.89
CA ALA A 259 3.35 -4.89 -2.46
C ALA A 259 4.82 -4.74 -2.85
N MET A 260 5.19 -3.57 -3.38
CA MET A 260 6.55 -3.23 -3.78
C MET A 260 6.96 -1.92 -3.11
N SER A 261 8.08 -1.94 -2.39
CA SER A 261 8.64 -0.76 -1.72
C SER A 261 9.45 0.08 -2.69
N ALA A 262 9.20 1.38 -2.75
CA ALA A 262 10.05 2.31 -3.44
C ALA A 262 11.44 2.30 -2.78
N LYS A 263 12.48 2.03 -3.56
CA LYS A 263 13.88 2.12 -3.13
C LYS A 263 14.40 3.48 -3.55
N ASP A 264 14.98 4.20 -2.60
CA ASP A 264 15.60 5.50 -2.82
C ASP A 264 14.63 6.38 -3.62
N PHE A 265 13.72 7.09 -2.94
CA PHE A 265 12.88 8.10 -3.60
C PHE A 265 13.71 9.05 -4.48
N GLY A 266 15.04 9.09 -4.29
CA GLY A 266 15.98 9.61 -5.26
C GLY A 266 16.16 11.10 -5.05
N ASP A 267 16.47 11.82 -6.13
CA ASP A 267 16.58 13.28 -6.13
C ASP A 267 15.30 13.96 -5.63
N PHE A 268 14.16 13.26 -5.71
CA PHE A 268 12.88 13.66 -5.12
C PHE A 268 12.96 14.01 -3.63
N ALA A 269 13.63 13.20 -2.81
CA ALA A 269 13.77 13.48 -1.38
C ALA A 269 14.64 14.72 -1.11
N LYS A 270 15.50 15.12 -2.07
CA LYS A 270 16.31 16.33 -1.98
C LYS A 270 15.49 17.60 -2.19
N TYR A 271 14.38 17.52 -2.93
CA TYR A 271 13.46 18.65 -3.13
C TYR A 271 12.43 18.79 -2.00
N VAL A 272 12.15 17.69 -1.30
CA VAL A 272 11.10 17.57 -0.28
C VAL A 272 11.63 17.76 1.15
N ALA A 273 12.94 17.87 1.35
CA ALA A 273 13.56 17.88 2.68
C ALA A 273 14.49 19.08 2.92
N VAL A 274 14.20 20.24 2.31
CA VAL A 274 15.01 21.44 2.56
C VAL A 274 14.36 22.25 3.69
N GLU A 275 14.74 21.91 4.93
CA GLU A 275 14.56 22.79 6.08
C GLU A 275 15.21 24.14 5.77
N ASP A 276 14.52 25.25 6.09
CA ASP A 276 14.97 26.63 5.83
C ASP A 276 15.13 27.06 4.35
N TYR A 277 14.53 26.36 3.38
CA TYR A 277 14.42 26.89 2.01
C TYR A 277 13.45 28.07 1.99
N ASP A 278 13.97 29.28 1.80
CA ASP A 278 13.15 30.43 1.44
C ASP A 278 12.79 30.27 -0.04
N ALA A 279 11.58 29.76 -0.31
CA ALA A 279 11.10 29.51 -1.66
C ALA A 279 11.11 30.79 -2.52
N TRP A 280 11.07 31.96 -1.88
CA TRP A 280 11.24 33.24 -2.54
C TRP A 280 12.65 33.43 -3.11
N GLU A 281 13.70 33.12 -2.35
CA GLU A 281 15.09 33.19 -2.84
C GLU A 281 15.33 32.18 -3.96
N GLY A 282 14.82 30.97 -3.81
CA GLY A 282 14.86 29.94 -4.85
C GLY A 282 14.17 30.34 -6.16
N MET A 283 12.98 30.93 -6.05
CA MET A 283 12.24 31.49 -7.17
C MET A 283 13.01 32.65 -7.83
N MET A 284 13.58 33.54 -7.03
CA MET A 284 14.40 34.65 -7.53
C MET A 284 15.69 34.17 -8.19
N GLU A 285 16.33 33.11 -7.70
CA GLU A 285 17.47 32.47 -8.36
C GLU A 285 17.09 31.83 -9.70
N MET A 286 15.94 31.14 -9.80
CA MET A 286 15.46 30.58 -11.06
C MET A 286 15.08 31.67 -12.07
N TYR A 287 14.44 32.74 -11.62
CA TYR A 287 14.14 33.93 -12.43
C TYR A 287 15.43 34.56 -12.96
N LYS A 288 16.42 34.81 -12.10
CA LYS A 288 17.75 35.34 -12.48
C LYS A 288 18.49 34.43 -13.46
N LYS A 289 18.32 33.10 -13.34
CA LYS A 289 18.96 32.10 -14.22
C LYS A 289 18.33 32.01 -15.61
N HIS A 290 17.01 32.18 -15.74
CA HIS A 290 16.29 32.10 -17.02
C HIS A 290 16.11 33.44 -17.72
N PHE A 291 16.25 34.55 -16.98
CA PHE A 291 16.22 35.92 -17.51
C PHE A 291 17.53 36.67 -17.17
N PRO A 292 18.72 36.15 -17.57
CA PRO A 292 20.00 36.73 -17.19
C PRO A 292 20.18 38.16 -17.70
N ASP A 293 19.57 38.50 -18.83
CA ASP A 293 19.67 39.81 -19.47
C ASP A 293 18.72 40.87 -18.88
N GLN A 294 17.82 40.48 -17.98
CA GLN A 294 16.88 41.39 -17.29
C GLN A 294 17.35 41.78 -15.88
N TYR A 295 18.48 41.23 -15.42
CA TYR A 295 19.13 41.65 -14.19
C TYR A 295 20.52 42.20 -14.54
N PRO A 296 20.63 43.42 -15.10
CA PRO A 296 21.92 43.97 -15.43
C PRO A 296 22.70 44.20 -14.13
N ALA A 297 23.90 43.60 -14.06
CA ALA A 297 24.98 44.17 -13.27
C ALA A 297 25.23 45.57 -13.81
N ALA A 298 24.64 46.57 -13.14
CA ALA A 298 24.86 48.00 -13.34
C ALA A 298 25.40 48.40 -14.73
N ALA A 299 24.55 48.51 -15.77
CA ALA A 299 24.65 49.51 -16.85
C ALA A 299 23.78 49.15 -18.09
N THR A 300 22.76 49.98 -18.33
CA THR A 300 22.34 50.67 -19.58
C THR A 300 20.80 50.64 -19.75
N PRO A 301 20.15 51.82 -19.90
CA PRO A 301 18.71 51.97 -19.78
C PRO A 301 17.95 51.87 -21.12
N GLU A 302 17.97 50.71 -21.80
CA GLU A 302 17.32 50.59 -23.13
C GLU A 302 16.62 49.24 -23.43
N ALA A 303 16.29 48.43 -22.43
CA ALA A 303 15.43 47.26 -22.66
C ALA A 303 13.95 47.64 -22.58
N GLN A 304 13.32 47.74 -23.76
CA GLN A 304 11.91 48.05 -23.99
C GLN A 304 10.99 46.93 -23.44
N TYR A 305 10.63 47.01 -22.15
CA TYR A 305 9.76 46.04 -21.46
C TYR A 305 8.58 46.75 -20.76
N ASP A 306 7.76 47.51 -21.50
CA ASP A 306 6.93 48.53 -20.83
C ASP A 306 5.53 48.84 -21.39
N GLN A 307 4.81 47.85 -21.88
CA GLN A 307 3.36 48.06 -22.15
C GLN A 307 2.48 46.99 -21.52
N ASP A 308 2.88 45.72 -21.58
CA ASP A 308 2.04 44.64 -21.06
C ASP A 308 1.97 44.61 -19.53
N TRP A 309 3.07 44.94 -18.83
CA TRP A 309 3.12 44.98 -17.37
C TRP A 309 2.23 46.06 -16.75
N THR A 310 2.22 47.26 -17.34
CA THR A 310 1.42 48.39 -16.84
C THR A 310 -0.08 48.20 -17.10
N ILE A 311 -0.44 47.61 -18.24
CA ILE A 311 -1.82 47.21 -18.54
C ILE A 311 -2.27 46.08 -17.59
N TYR A 312 -1.36 45.15 -17.28
CA TYR A 312 -1.59 44.04 -16.36
C TYR A 312 -1.86 44.48 -14.92
N MET A 313 -1.02 45.36 -14.37
CA MET A 313 -1.17 45.91 -13.01
C MET A 313 -2.51 46.65 -12.82
N LYS A 314 -2.98 47.37 -13.85
CA LYS A 314 -4.34 47.96 -13.83
C LYS A 314 -5.46 46.92 -13.87
N LYS A 315 -5.26 45.80 -14.57
CA LYS A 315 -6.24 44.72 -14.71
C LYS A 315 -6.43 43.93 -13.41
N VAL A 316 -5.37 43.81 -12.60
CA VAL A 316 -5.40 43.23 -11.24
C VAL A 316 -5.85 44.24 -10.17
N GLY A 317 -6.37 45.41 -10.56
CA GLY A 317 -7.03 46.37 -9.68
C GLY A 317 -6.12 47.39 -8.99
N TYR A 318 -4.86 47.52 -9.41
CA TYR A 318 -3.92 48.48 -8.81
C TYR A 318 -3.82 49.78 -9.62
N ASP A 319 -4.00 50.91 -8.95
CA ASP A 319 -3.86 52.25 -9.53
C ASP A 319 -2.44 52.78 -9.31
N LEU A 320 -1.62 52.72 -10.36
CA LEU A 320 -0.21 53.10 -10.34
C LEU A 320 0.04 54.62 -10.29
N GLY A 321 -1.00 55.43 -10.01
CA GLY A 321 -0.96 56.88 -10.11
C GLY A 321 -0.45 57.63 -8.89
N THR A 322 -0.66 57.14 -7.67
CA THR A 322 -0.36 57.94 -6.45
C THR A 322 -0.11 57.14 -5.17
N GLU A 323 -0.22 55.82 -5.17
CA GLU A 323 -0.04 54.99 -3.96
C GLU A 323 1.06 53.97 -4.17
N THR A 324 1.94 53.81 -3.16
CA THR A 324 2.84 52.66 -3.07
C THR A 324 2.01 51.39 -3.14
N PRO A 325 2.15 50.53 -4.16
CA PRO A 325 1.57 49.20 -4.12
C PRO A 325 2.17 48.44 -2.92
N ASN A 326 1.36 48.30 -1.88
CA ASN A 326 1.72 47.55 -0.68
C ASN A 326 1.22 46.13 -0.90
N MET A 327 2.09 45.28 -1.43
CA MET A 327 1.76 43.88 -1.63
C MET A 327 2.27 43.12 -0.41
N SER A 328 1.36 42.63 0.41
CA SER A 328 1.71 41.49 1.27
C SER A 328 2.21 40.39 0.34
N ASN A 329 3.37 39.80 0.57
CA ASN A 329 3.83 38.55 -0.04
C ASN A 329 4.22 37.67 1.13
N ALA A 330 3.49 36.59 1.34
CA ALA A 330 3.94 35.60 2.30
C ALA A 330 5.15 34.85 1.70
N PRO A 331 6.33 34.85 2.34
CA PRO A 331 7.33 33.86 2.02
C PRO A 331 6.94 32.53 2.62
N VAL A 332 7.36 31.49 1.91
CA VAL A 332 7.27 30.13 2.36
C VAL A 332 8.59 29.81 3.02
N THR A 333 8.53 29.49 4.32
CA THR A 333 9.69 29.20 5.14
C THR A 333 9.46 27.82 5.73
N ASN A 334 10.25 26.83 5.29
CA ASN A 334 10.10 25.40 5.59
C ASN A 334 9.10 24.70 4.69
N ILE A 335 9.63 24.11 3.62
CA ILE A 335 8.93 23.14 2.79
C ILE A 335 9.49 21.78 3.15
N TYR A 336 8.64 20.94 3.72
CA TYR A 336 8.99 19.55 3.97
C TYR A 336 7.86 18.64 3.53
N GLY A 337 8.17 17.44 3.07
CA GLY A 337 7.14 16.47 2.76
C GLY A 337 7.21 15.25 3.64
N THR A 338 6.04 14.65 3.83
CA THR A 338 5.88 13.42 4.58
C THR A 338 5.53 12.31 3.60
N VAL A 339 6.37 11.29 3.56
CA VAL A 339 6.05 10.06 2.83
C VAL A 339 4.87 9.36 3.53
N LYS A 340 3.68 9.41 2.91
CA LYS A 340 2.49 8.73 3.44
C LYS A 340 2.52 7.24 3.16
N SER A 341 2.94 6.88 1.94
CA SER A 341 3.25 5.51 1.54
C SER A 341 4.58 5.48 0.81
N ASP A 342 5.39 4.49 1.14
CA ASP A 342 6.60 4.10 0.42
C ASP A 342 6.39 2.85 -0.42
N HIS A 343 5.14 2.47 -0.65
CA HIS A 343 4.78 1.25 -1.34
C HIS A 343 3.70 1.47 -2.37
N ILE A 344 3.82 0.71 -3.47
CA ILE A 344 2.75 0.53 -4.43
C ILE A 344 2.19 -0.89 -4.26
N THR A 345 0.88 -0.99 -4.05
CA THR A 345 0.20 -2.27 -3.81
C THR A 345 -0.68 -2.60 -5.00
N GLU A 346 -0.55 -3.81 -5.53
CA GLU A 346 -1.33 -4.34 -6.63
C GLU A 346 -2.19 -5.50 -6.16
N PHE A 347 -3.49 -5.43 -6.45
CA PHE A 347 -4.45 -6.50 -6.23
C PHE A 347 -4.82 -7.10 -7.57
N THR A 348 -4.77 -8.42 -7.68
CA THR A 348 -5.11 -9.15 -8.89
C THR A 348 -6.11 -10.24 -8.57
N GLY A 349 -7.25 -10.20 -9.25
CA GLY A 349 -8.21 -11.31 -9.27
C GLY A 349 -8.13 -12.01 -10.61
N SER A 350 -7.92 -13.33 -10.59
CA SER A 350 -7.78 -14.14 -11.81
C SER A 350 -8.59 -15.42 -11.73
N VAL A 351 -9.03 -15.89 -12.89
CA VAL A 351 -9.66 -17.20 -13.08
C VAL A 351 -9.00 -17.93 -14.23
N GLY A 352 -9.09 -19.26 -14.26
CA GLY A 352 -8.59 -20.00 -15.40
C GLY A 352 -8.45 -21.48 -15.18
N LEU A 353 -7.59 -22.08 -16.00
CA LEU A 353 -7.37 -23.52 -16.06
C LEU A 353 -6.19 -23.93 -15.18
N TYR A 354 -6.38 -25.05 -14.50
CA TYR A 354 -5.38 -25.70 -13.67
C TYR A 354 -5.09 -27.07 -14.24
N PHE A 355 -3.81 -27.40 -14.30
CA PHE A 355 -3.29 -28.67 -14.78
C PHE A 355 -2.53 -29.36 -13.67
N ASN A 356 -2.68 -30.67 -13.57
CA ASN A 356 -2.02 -31.49 -12.57
C ASN A 356 -1.46 -32.76 -13.22
N LEU A 357 -0.16 -33.00 -13.04
CA LEU A 357 0.52 -34.20 -13.47
C LEU A 357 0.98 -34.98 -12.22
N PRO A 358 0.24 -36.01 -11.80
CA PRO A 358 0.64 -36.82 -10.66
C PRO A 358 1.91 -37.62 -11.02
N LEU A 359 2.99 -37.38 -10.28
CA LEU A 359 4.27 -38.09 -10.47
C LEU A 359 4.36 -39.34 -9.59
N SER A 360 3.78 -39.29 -8.39
CA SER A 360 3.73 -40.41 -7.45
C SER A 360 2.56 -40.26 -6.49
N LYS A 361 2.41 -41.18 -5.52
CA LYS A 361 1.42 -41.06 -4.44
C LYS A 361 1.58 -39.80 -3.58
N HIS A 362 2.78 -39.21 -3.56
CA HIS A 362 3.12 -38.06 -2.72
C HIS A 362 3.48 -36.81 -3.51
N PHE A 363 3.79 -36.90 -4.81
CA PHE A 363 4.27 -35.77 -5.60
C PHE A 363 3.42 -35.54 -6.83
N ALA A 364 3.12 -34.27 -7.12
CA ALA A 364 2.48 -33.85 -8.35
C ALA A 364 3.08 -32.55 -8.87
N LEU A 365 3.21 -32.43 -10.19
CA LEU A 365 3.54 -31.17 -10.86
C LEU A 365 2.25 -30.47 -11.27
N GLY A 366 2.08 -29.22 -10.86
CA GLY A 366 0.96 -28.39 -11.28
C GLY A 366 1.39 -27.34 -12.28
N SER A 367 0.50 -26.97 -13.18
CA SER A 367 0.61 -25.75 -13.98
C SER A 367 -0.73 -25.03 -14.06
N LYS A 368 -0.73 -23.77 -14.49
CA LYS A 368 -1.95 -22.97 -14.62
C LYS A 368 -1.85 -21.95 -15.74
N ALA A 369 -3.00 -21.59 -16.29
CA ALA A 369 -3.16 -20.50 -17.23
C ALA A 369 -4.35 -19.66 -16.76
N LEU A 370 -4.08 -18.42 -16.38
CA LEU A 370 -5.01 -17.52 -15.71
C LEU A 370 -5.17 -16.23 -16.50
N ILE A 371 -6.40 -15.72 -16.52
CA ILE A 371 -6.73 -14.37 -17.00
C ILE A 371 -7.46 -13.63 -15.89
N GLY A 372 -7.17 -12.35 -15.74
CA GLY A 372 -7.69 -11.57 -14.63
C GLY A 372 -7.67 -10.08 -14.83
N ARG A 373 -8.04 -9.38 -13.77
CA ARG A 373 -7.95 -7.93 -13.64
C ARG A 373 -7.01 -7.58 -12.50
N SER A 374 -6.17 -6.60 -12.75
CA SER A 374 -5.23 -6.02 -11.80
C SER A 374 -5.59 -4.57 -11.54
N PHE A 375 -5.65 -4.21 -10.26
CA PHE A 375 -5.88 -2.85 -9.74
C PHE A 375 -4.66 -2.47 -8.87
N THR A 376 -4.29 -1.19 -8.90
CA THR A 376 -3.15 -0.66 -8.14
C THR A 376 -3.64 0.40 -7.17
N GLN A 377 -3.26 0.26 -5.90
CA GLN A 377 -3.36 1.32 -4.91
C GLN A 377 -2.22 2.33 -5.11
N GLU A 378 -2.57 3.61 -5.03
CA GLU A 378 -1.67 4.72 -5.32
C GLU A 378 -0.52 4.82 -4.30
N LEU A 379 0.64 5.27 -4.77
CA LEU A 379 1.76 5.73 -3.95
C LEU A 379 1.57 7.23 -3.74
N ASP A 380 1.43 7.66 -2.49
CA ASP A 380 1.17 9.05 -2.13
C ASP A 380 2.27 9.63 -1.25
N ILE A 381 2.67 10.85 -1.57
CA ILE A 381 3.60 11.66 -0.82
C ILE A 381 2.98 13.03 -0.63
N ASP A 382 2.93 13.46 0.63
CA ASP A 382 2.37 14.74 1.00
C ASP A 382 3.48 15.79 1.06
N GLY A 383 3.14 17.00 0.63
CA GLY A 383 3.90 18.21 0.92
C GLY A 383 3.26 18.95 2.09
N HIS A 384 4.09 19.56 2.92
CA HIS A 384 3.72 20.52 3.94
C HIS A 384 4.57 21.77 3.77
N ALA A 385 3.92 22.91 3.84
CA ALA A 385 4.57 24.20 3.82
C ALA A 385 4.00 25.06 4.94
N GLU A 386 4.85 25.84 5.57
CA GLU A 386 4.43 26.86 6.52
C GLU A 386 5.21 28.15 6.29
N GLY A 387 4.75 29.23 6.90
CA GLY A 387 5.50 30.48 6.88
C GLY A 387 4.79 31.64 7.52
N ASN A 388 5.43 32.79 7.48
CA ASN A 388 4.86 34.04 7.95
C ASN A 388 4.51 34.91 6.75
N LYS A 389 3.34 35.53 6.76
CA LYS A 389 3.03 36.55 5.77
C LYS A 389 3.95 37.76 5.96
N LYS A 390 4.61 38.23 4.90
CA LYS A 390 5.43 39.45 4.96
C LYS A 390 4.81 40.54 4.09
N ASP A 391 5.01 41.78 4.46
CA ASP A 391 4.60 42.94 3.64
C ASP A 391 5.80 43.44 2.82
N ILE A 392 5.67 43.41 1.49
CA ILE A 392 6.63 43.99 0.56
C ILE A 392 6.07 45.31 0.05
N LYS A 393 6.79 46.38 0.32
CA LYS A 393 6.51 47.71 -0.22
C LYS A 393 7.45 47.98 -1.37
N TYR A 394 6.91 48.35 -2.51
CA TYR A 394 7.73 48.86 -3.61
C TYR A 394 7.17 50.17 -4.14
N GLN A 395 8.06 51.02 -4.65
CA GLN A 395 7.73 52.24 -5.36
C GLN A 395 8.10 52.04 -6.83
N LEU A 396 7.15 52.31 -7.69
CA LEU A 396 7.35 52.43 -9.13
C LEU A 396 7.31 53.93 -9.46
N ALA A 397 8.32 54.44 -10.16
CA ALA A 397 8.19 55.71 -10.85
C ALA A 397 7.82 55.43 -12.31
N ILE A 398 6.74 56.08 -12.75
CA ILE A 398 6.35 56.04 -14.16
C ILE A 398 6.96 57.27 -14.85
N ASP A 399 7.97 57.04 -15.68
CA ASP A 399 8.53 58.06 -16.55
C ASP A 399 7.76 58.09 -17.87
N ASN A 400 7.04 59.19 -18.12
CA ASN A 400 6.31 59.41 -19.38
C ASN A 400 7.17 60.15 -20.42
N THR A 401 8.44 59.80 -20.59
CA THR A 401 9.40 60.67 -21.29
C THR A 401 10.26 60.05 -22.38
N VAL A 402 9.86 58.92 -22.97
CA VAL A 402 10.33 58.59 -24.33
C VAL A 402 9.20 58.03 -25.20
N ASN A 403 8.79 58.79 -26.22
CA ASN A 403 7.87 58.39 -27.30
C ASN A 403 6.41 58.02 -26.94
N GLY A 404 5.86 58.54 -25.84
CA GLY A 404 4.43 58.37 -25.52
C GLY A 404 4.04 56.96 -25.03
N ASN A 405 5.02 56.11 -24.76
CA ASN A 405 4.83 54.84 -24.07
C ASN A 405 5.29 55.01 -22.61
N PRO A 406 4.46 54.65 -21.62
CA PRO A 406 4.82 54.79 -20.21
C PRO A 406 5.96 53.84 -19.82
N SER A 407 7.00 54.43 -19.25
CA SER A 407 8.17 53.92 -18.52
C SER A 407 8.00 53.44 -17.06
N ALA A 408 7.71 52.19 -16.68
CA ALA A 408 7.67 51.78 -15.27
C ALA A 408 9.06 51.39 -14.73
N ASN A 409 9.73 52.33 -14.04
CA ASN A 409 11.00 52.09 -13.35
C ASN A 409 10.78 51.79 -11.85
N LEU A 410 11.32 50.67 -11.35
CA LEU A 410 11.33 50.36 -9.92
C LEU A 410 12.29 51.30 -9.18
N THR A 411 11.77 52.20 -8.34
CA THR A 411 12.55 53.23 -7.65
C THR A 411 12.88 52.89 -6.20
N SER A 412 12.08 52.04 -5.54
CA SER A 412 12.45 51.46 -4.26
C SER A 412 11.80 50.09 -4.05
N LEU A 413 12.54 49.15 -3.46
CA LEU A 413 12.02 47.89 -2.94
C LEU A 413 12.39 47.83 -1.46
N GLU A 414 11.43 48.00 -0.56
CA GLU A 414 11.65 47.75 0.87
C GLU A 414 11.55 46.25 1.13
N TYR A 415 12.60 45.72 1.76
CA TYR A 415 12.67 44.31 2.12
C TYR A 415 11.53 43.94 3.09
N PRO A 416 11.01 42.71 2.99
CA PRO A 416 9.74 42.39 3.60
C PRO A 416 9.75 42.51 5.13
N THR A 417 8.75 43.20 5.69
CA THR A 417 8.51 43.21 7.15
C THR A 417 7.50 42.12 7.53
N ASN A 418 7.82 41.31 8.54
CA ASN A 418 6.91 40.28 9.04
C ASN A 418 5.60 40.91 9.55
N THR A 419 4.45 40.48 9.03
CA THR A 419 3.12 40.94 9.48
C THR A 419 2.71 40.29 10.80
N GLY A 420 3.35 39.18 11.17
CA GLY A 420 3.01 38.35 12.33
C GLY A 420 1.91 37.31 12.07
N GLU A 421 1.29 37.30 10.88
CA GLU A 421 0.31 36.29 10.50
C GLU A 421 1.00 35.04 9.96
N GLN A 422 0.69 33.86 10.52
CA GLN A 422 1.21 32.58 10.05
C GLN A 422 0.26 31.94 9.02
N TRP A 423 0.83 31.17 8.10
CA TRP A 423 0.09 30.35 7.17
C TRP A 423 0.71 28.94 7.11
N THR A 424 -0.11 27.96 6.76
CA THR A 424 0.27 26.56 6.57
C THR A 424 -0.54 25.98 5.44
N ASP A 425 0.04 25.04 4.69
CA ASP A 425 -0.65 24.32 3.62
C ASP A 425 -0.15 22.89 3.52
N ASP A 426 -1.08 21.97 3.30
CA ASP A 426 -0.86 20.54 3.15
C ASP A 426 -1.46 20.09 1.82
N TRP A 427 -0.67 19.43 0.98
CA TRP A 427 -1.14 18.99 -0.32
C TRP A 427 -0.53 17.65 -0.75
N ASP A 428 -1.09 17.06 -1.81
CA ASP A 428 -0.57 15.83 -2.40
C ASP A 428 0.56 16.17 -3.39
N TYR A 429 1.80 16.12 -2.91
CA TYR A 429 2.99 16.53 -3.66
C TYR A 429 3.33 15.55 -4.80
N LEU A 430 3.20 14.25 -4.56
CA LEU A 430 3.30 13.22 -5.60
C LEU A 430 2.30 12.11 -5.37
N THR A 431 1.50 11.82 -6.40
CA THR A 431 0.62 10.64 -6.45
C THR A 431 0.95 9.80 -7.67
N VAL A 432 1.22 8.52 -7.48
CA VAL A 432 1.46 7.57 -8.58
C VAL A 432 0.44 6.44 -8.53
N GLY A 433 -0.43 6.40 -9.54
CA GLY A 433 -1.49 5.40 -9.68
C GLY A 433 -1.42 4.67 -11.02
N SER A 434 -2.23 3.61 -11.16
CA SER A 434 -2.43 2.98 -12.47
C SER A 434 -3.89 2.64 -12.71
N GLU A 435 -4.28 2.65 -13.97
CA GLU A 435 -5.60 2.16 -14.38
C GLU A 435 -5.73 0.65 -14.16
N THR A 436 -6.97 0.20 -14.03
CA THR A 436 -7.28 -1.24 -13.98
C THR A 436 -6.88 -1.90 -15.29
N SER A 437 -6.09 -2.95 -15.22
CA SER A 437 -5.46 -3.58 -16.38
C SER A 437 -5.77 -5.07 -16.45
N THR A 438 -5.81 -5.63 -17.65
CA THR A 438 -5.94 -7.08 -17.84
C THR A 438 -4.61 -7.75 -17.51
N SER A 439 -4.66 -8.79 -16.68
CA SER A 439 -3.50 -9.58 -16.27
C SER A 439 -3.58 -10.99 -16.83
N PHE A 440 -2.44 -11.52 -17.25
CA PHE A 440 -2.26 -12.90 -17.70
C PHE A 440 -1.25 -13.58 -16.78
N GLY A 441 -1.65 -14.69 -16.17
CA GLY A 441 -0.81 -15.42 -15.24
C GLY A 441 -0.56 -16.84 -15.73
N THR A 442 0.64 -17.35 -15.53
CA THR A 442 0.94 -18.78 -15.62
C THR A 442 1.90 -19.17 -14.51
N GLY A 443 2.14 -20.46 -14.34
CA GLY A 443 3.08 -20.92 -13.32
C GLY A 443 3.29 -22.41 -13.36
N LEU A 444 4.35 -22.82 -12.67
CA LEU A 444 4.69 -24.20 -12.38
C LEU A 444 4.71 -24.39 -10.87
N SER A 445 4.34 -25.58 -10.43
CA SER A 445 4.36 -25.90 -9.02
C SER A 445 4.72 -27.35 -8.77
N LEU A 446 5.40 -27.62 -7.66
CA LEU A 446 5.66 -28.95 -7.14
C LEU A 446 4.89 -29.11 -5.84
N THR A 447 3.91 -30.00 -5.86
CA THR A 447 3.05 -30.29 -4.72
C THR A 447 3.50 -31.60 -4.05
N TYR A 448 3.78 -31.54 -2.75
CA TYR A 448 4.04 -32.69 -1.89
C TYR A 448 2.85 -32.94 -0.97
N LYS A 449 2.18 -34.09 -1.14
CA LYS A 449 1.11 -34.57 -0.28
C LYS A 449 1.71 -35.11 1.02
N TYR A 450 1.42 -34.42 2.12
CA TYR A 450 1.94 -34.80 3.44
C TYR A 450 0.97 -35.70 4.23
N LYS A 451 -0.33 -35.40 4.16
CA LYS A 451 -1.42 -36.22 4.74
C LYS A 451 -2.57 -36.35 3.75
N SER A 452 -3.60 -37.15 4.08
CA SER A 452 -4.76 -37.39 3.19
C SER A 452 -5.35 -36.09 2.62
N ASN A 453 -5.41 -35.04 3.44
CA ASN A 453 -6.08 -33.78 3.15
C ASN A 453 -5.15 -32.55 3.05
N PHE A 454 -3.84 -32.70 3.29
CA PHE A 454 -2.89 -31.58 3.30
C PHE A 454 -1.75 -31.78 2.34
N SER A 455 -1.38 -30.70 1.67
CA SER A 455 -0.23 -30.67 0.79
C SER A 455 0.55 -29.38 0.95
N TRP A 456 1.83 -29.47 0.65
CA TRP A 456 2.73 -28.33 0.51
C TRP A 456 2.95 -28.12 -0.96
N ARG A 457 2.96 -26.87 -1.42
CA ARG A 457 3.30 -26.54 -2.80
C ARG A 457 4.41 -25.52 -2.81
N LEU A 458 5.49 -25.84 -3.50
CA LEU A 458 6.43 -24.85 -3.98
C LEU A 458 5.91 -24.38 -5.34
N TYR A 459 5.79 -23.07 -5.55
CA TYR A 459 5.30 -22.52 -6.80
C TYR A 459 6.24 -21.44 -7.36
N PHE A 460 6.21 -21.34 -8.68
CA PHE A 460 6.90 -20.35 -9.50
C PHE A 460 5.89 -19.82 -10.51
N ASP A 461 5.38 -18.63 -10.25
CA ASP A 461 4.39 -17.97 -11.09
C ASP A 461 5.03 -16.87 -11.92
N TYR A 462 4.54 -16.68 -13.13
CA TYR A 462 4.80 -15.54 -14.00
C TYR A 462 3.50 -14.79 -14.28
N ASP A 463 3.46 -13.51 -13.95
CA ASP A 463 2.33 -12.62 -14.23
C ASP A 463 2.78 -11.51 -15.20
N TYR A 464 2.00 -11.30 -16.25
CA TYR A 464 2.15 -10.22 -17.22
C TYR A 464 0.94 -9.29 -17.16
N THR A 465 1.20 -7.99 -17.05
CA THR A 465 0.16 -6.96 -17.09
C THR A 465 0.67 -5.75 -17.85
N ARG A 466 -0.09 -5.25 -18.83
CA ARG A 466 0.21 -3.97 -19.50
C ARG A 466 -0.52 -2.85 -18.78
N LYS A 467 0.21 -1.97 -18.10
CA LYS A 467 -0.34 -0.91 -17.25
C LYS A 467 -0.14 0.47 -17.87
N ASN A 468 -1.14 1.33 -17.67
CA ASN A 468 -1.04 2.76 -17.87
C ASN A 468 -0.92 3.40 -16.49
N TYR A 469 0.28 3.87 -16.17
CA TYR A 469 0.54 4.63 -14.96
C TYR A 469 0.33 6.12 -15.20
N THR A 470 -0.20 6.79 -14.19
CA THR A 470 -0.28 8.25 -14.14
C THR A 470 0.42 8.69 -12.87
N ALA A 471 1.40 9.58 -13.02
CA ALA A 471 2.04 10.25 -11.90
C ALA A 471 1.66 11.72 -11.93
N LYS A 472 1.11 12.22 -10.83
CA LYS A 472 0.77 13.63 -10.64
C LYS A 472 1.76 14.23 -9.68
N TYR A 473 2.47 15.24 -10.15
CA TYR A 473 3.51 15.95 -9.42
C TYR A 473 3.11 17.41 -9.30
N ASP A 474 2.89 17.87 -8.09
CA ASP A 474 2.46 19.24 -7.79
C ASP A 474 3.45 19.88 -6.82
N PRO A 475 4.62 20.35 -7.27
CA PRO A 475 5.64 20.87 -6.37
C PRO A 475 5.33 22.26 -5.80
N PHE A 476 4.43 23.02 -6.43
CA PHE A 476 4.19 24.43 -6.13
C PHE A 476 2.77 24.73 -5.62
N HIS A 477 1.97 23.72 -5.27
CA HIS A 477 0.62 23.92 -4.74
C HIS A 477 0.55 24.98 -3.63
N PHE A 478 1.53 24.92 -2.72
CA PHE A 478 1.65 25.82 -1.58
C PHE A 478 1.66 27.30 -1.96
N THR A 479 2.05 27.66 -3.18
CA THR A 479 2.08 29.04 -3.65
C THR A 479 0.69 29.67 -3.67
N GLN A 480 -0.36 28.88 -3.91
CA GLN A 480 -1.75 29.37 -3.93
C GLN A 480 -2.17 30.00 -2.60
N ASN A 481 -1.72 29.40 -1.49
CA ASN A 481 -2.02 29.84 -0.13
C ASN A 481 -0.89 30.65 0.51
N GLY A 482 0.34 30.38 0.07
CA GLY A 482 1.58 30.93 0.57
C GLY A 482 2.08 32.14 -0.18
N LEU A 483 1.48 32.54 -1.31
CA LEU A 483 1.74 33.81 -2.00
C LEU A 483 0.43 34.60 -2.08
N THR A 484 0.54 35.92 -2.20
CA THR A 484 -0.65 36.77 -2.37
C THR A 484 -1.15 36.76 -3.82
N PRO A 485 -2.39 37.21 -4.06
CA PRO A 485 -2.98 37.17 -5.40
C PRO A 485 -2.06 37.73 -6.48
N GLY A 486 -1.44 38.89 -6.28
CA GLY A 486 -0.56 39.47 -7.30
C GLY A 486 0.78 38.74 -7.48
N ALA A 487 1.30 38.06 -6.46
CA ALA A 487 2.47 37.19 -6.59
C ALA A 487 2.12 35.86 -7.29
N ASN A 488 0.94 35.28 -6.99
CA ASN A 488 0.41 34.13 -7.74
C ASN A 488 0.16 34.46 -9.21
N TYR A 489 -0.37 35.65 -9.48
CA TYR A 489 -0.57 36.14 -10.85
C TYR A 489 0.76 36.38 -11.59
N LEU A 490 1.82 36.83 -10.91
CA LEU A 490 3.18 36.88 -11.48
C LEU A 490 3.70 35.48 -11.84
N MET A 491 3.41 34.47 -11.01
CA MET A 491 3.78 33.08 -11.27
C MET A 491 3.00 32.50 -12.45
N ASP A 492 1.69 32.75 -12.53
CA ASP A 492 0.87 32.37 -13.68
C ASP A 492 1.35 33.05 -14.97
N PHE A 493 1.72 34.34 -14.90
CA PHE A 493 2.31 35.06 -16.03
C PHE A 493 3.66 34.48 -16.46
N ALA A 494 4.54 34.13 -15.51
CA ALA A 494 5.82 33.49 -15.79
C ALA A 494 5.65 32.06 -16.36
N ALA A 495 4.58 31.36 -16.01
CA ALA A 495 4.21 30.05 -16.53
C ALA A 495 3.59 30.11 -17.94
N ASP A 496 2.81 31.15 -18.26
CA ASP A 496 2.17 31.34 -19.58
C ASP A 496 3.12 31.94 -20.64
N TYR A 497 4.09 32.78 -20.24
CA TYR A 497 5.00 33.49 -21.17
C TYR A 497 6.46 33.03 -21.14
N GLY A 498 6.91 32.37 -20.08
CA GLY A 498 8.16 31.61 -20.10
C GLY A 498 7.87 30.20 -20.61
N ASP A 499 8.84 29.55 -21.23
CA ASP A 499 8.80 28.10 -21.57
C ASP A 499 8.81 27.21 -20.29
N ASN A 500 8.23 27.70 -19.20
CA ASN A 500 8.34 27.25 -17.83
C ASN A 500 7.11 26.43 -17.43
N GLN A 501 7.06 25.21 -17.95
CA GLN A 501 6.21 24.12 -17.46
C GLN A 501 6.48 23.76 -15.97
N GLY A 502 7.43 24.43 -15.30
CA GLY A 502 7.92 24.18 -13.93
C GLY A 502 6.92 24.41 -12.82
N LEU A 503 6.06 25.42 -12.97
CA LEU A 503 5.25 25.94 -11.87
C LEU A 503 3.85 25.33 -11.78
N SER A 504 3.40 24.60 -12.81
CA SER A 504 2.09 23.98 -12.88
C SER A 504 2.11 22.51 -12.46
N VAL A 505 0.95 21.97 -12.04
CA VAL A 505 0.75 20.54 -11.82
C VAL A 505 1.15 19.75 -13.06
N ARG A 506 2.11 18.83 -12.91
CA ARG A 506 2.56 17.96 -14.00
C ARG A 506 1.90 16.60 -13.91
N GLU A 507 1.37 16.14 -15.03
CA GLU A 507 0.80 14.81 -15.16
C GLU A 507 1.63 13.99 -16.15
N TYR A 508 2.43 13.06 -15.61
CA TYR A 508 3.19 12.13 -16.42
C TYR A 508 2.38 10.86 -16.69
N LYS A 509 2.41 10.39 -17.94
CA LYS A 509 1.78 9.13 -18.33
C LYS A 509 2.83 8.13 -18.79
N LEU A 510 2.75 6.92 -18.25
CA LEU A 510 3.68 5.85 -18.61
C LEU A 510 2.90 4.59 -18.95
N LYS A 511 3.04 4.12 -20.19
CA LYS A 511 2.53 2.82 -20.62
C LYS A 511 3.64 1.78 -20.51
N LYS A 512 3.56 0.88 -19.53
CA LYS A 512 4.60 -0.11 -19.25
C LYS A 512 4.07 -1.54 -19.26
N ASN A 513 4.86 -2.42 -19.86
CA ASN A 513 4.68 -3.86 -19.74
C ASN A 513 5.33 -4.32 -18.43
N MET A 514 4.50 -4.76 -17.48
CA MET A 514 4.94 -5.26 -16.20
C MET A 514 5.09 -6.78 -16.26
N HIS A 515 6.28 -7.25 -15.91
CA HIS A 515 6.65 -8.66 -15.88
C HIS A 515 7.04 -9.03 -14.47
N TYR A 516 6.40 -10.06 -13.93
CA TYR A 516 6.62 -10.48 -12.56
C TYR A 516 6.81 -11.98 -12.44
N PHE A 517 7.86 -12.38 -11.74
CA PHE A 517 8.20 -13.75 -11.37
C PHE A 517 8.06 -13.90 -9.86
N THR A 518 7.11 -14.72 -9.41
CA THR A 518 6.87 -14.95 -7.98
C THR A 518 7.26 -16.38 -7.62
N MET A 519 8.18 -16.53 -6.67
CA MET A 519 8.49 -17.82 -6.07
C MET A 519 7.94 -17.86 -4.65
N GLY A 520 7.31 -18.95 -4.26
CA GLY A 520 6.74 -19.04 -2.92
C GLY A 520 6.34 -20.44 -2.48
N LEU A 521 5.83 -20.49 -1.25
CA LEU A 521 5.27 -21.68 -0.64
C LEU A 521 3.79 -21.49 -0.39
N SER A 522 3.00 -22.51 -0.71
CA SER A 522 1.58 -22.57 -0.42
C SER A 522 1.27 -23.72 0.51
N PHE A 523 0.32 -23.46 1.39
CA PHE A 523 -0.34 -24.50 2.16
C PHE A 523 -1.69 -24.83 1.53
N LEU A 524 -1.96 -26.12 1.34
CA LEU A 524 -3.13 -26.60 0.61
C LEU A 524 -3.96 -27.53 1.46
N VAL A 525 -5.27 -27.26 1.43
CA VAL A 525 -6.31 -28.18 1.87
C VAL A 525 -6.89 -28.85 0.64
N ASN A 526 -6.73 -30.17 0.54
CA ASN A 526 -7.38 -30.98 -0.49
C ASN A 526 -8.86 -31.19 -0.11
N ILE A 527 -9.75 -31.16 -1.09
CA ILE A 527 -11.22 -31.19 -0.94
C ILE A 527 -11.80 -32.40 -1.65
#